data_AF-A0AAV2HIU9-F1
#
_entry.id   AF-A0AAV2HIU9-F1
#
_cell.length_a   1.000
_cell.length_b   1.000
_cell.length_c   1.000
_cell.angle_alpha   90.00
_cell.angle_beta   90.00
_cell.angle_gamma   90.00
#
_symmetry.space_group_name_H-M   'P 1'
#
loop_
_entity.id
_entity.type
_entity.pdbx_description
1 polymer ?
#
loop_
_entity_poly.entity_id
_entity_poly.type
_entity_poly.pdbx_seq_one_letter_code
_entity_poly.pdbx_strand_id
1 'polypeptide(L)'
;IDYEIEGDTSGGESTNGAKHARLSQDHLFSDFCFACVGNSDEMPKKTLSDLLTVCGAVVVDDPIALISKSAKYKLIVSCSDSDAAPSPVELDMFNGLYRHMKLMTVMREWVLDSVGSYDLLPLAEYVLNTCEEINVPF
;
A
#
# COMPACT_ATOMS: atom_id res chain seq x y z
N ILE A 1 -17.46 30.64 -3.34
CA ILE A 1 -16.97 29.75 -4.43
C ILE A 1 -16.18 28.68 -3.73
N ASP A 2 -16.51 27.42 -3.99
CA ASP A 2 -15.76 26.29 -3.49
C ASP A 2 -14.57 26.04 -4.43
N TYR A 3 -13.36 25.96 -3.88
CA TYR A 3 -12.12 25.74 -4.62
C TYR A 3 -11.39 24.49 -4.09
N GLU A 4 -12.03 23.71 -3.22
CA GLU A 4 -11.49 22.44 -2.76
C GLU A 4 -11.44 21.46 -3.94
N ILE A 5 -10.36 20.67 -4.03
CA ILE A 5 -10.20 19.67 -5.10
C ILE A 5 -11.15 18.51 -4.82
N GLU A 6 -11.96 18.14 -5.82
CA GLU A 6 -13.00 17.11 -5.68
C GLU A 6 -12.56 15.71 -6.16
N GLY A 7 -11.44 15.61 -6.88
CA GLY A 7 -10.95 14.34 -7.39
C GLY A 7 -9.73 14.48 -8.29
N ASP A 8 -9.40 13.39 -8.98
CA ASP A 8 -8.27 13.30 -9.90
C ASP A 8 -8.61 12.42 -11.11
N THR A 9 -7.72 12.40 -12.10
CA THR A 9 -7.93 11.68 -13.37
C THR A 9 -7.86 10.16 -13.25
N SER A 10 -7.35 9.63 -12.15
CA SER A 10 -7.14 8.20 -11.89
C SER A 10 -8.26 7.60 -11.07
N GLY A 11 -8.50 8.12 -9.86
CA GLY A 11 -9.51 7.65 -8.91
C GLY A 11 -10.92 8.19 -9.17
N GLY A 12 -11.05 9.19 -10.05
CA GLY A 12 -12.32 9.77 -10.47
C GLY A 12 -12.49 11.23 -10.03
N GLU A 13 -13.32 11.96 -10.77
CA GLU A 13 -13.43 13.42 -10.67
C GLU A 13 -14.18 13.93 -9.42
N SER A 14 -14.78 13.03 -8.62
CA SER A 14 -15.66 13.39 -7.51
C SER A 14 -15.53 12.48 -6.27
N THR A 15 -14.33 11.93 -6.04
CA THR A 15 -14.04 11.10 -4.84
C THR A 15 -14.07 11.88 -3.54
N ASN A 16 -13.84 13.20 -3.60
CA ASN A 16 -13.73 14.11 -2.45
C ASN A 16 -12.66 13.70 -1.43
N GLY A 17 -11.64 12.93 -1.84
CA GLY A 17 -10.65 12.36 -0.93
C GLY A 17 -9.88 13.42 -0.12
N ALA A 18 -9.53 14.56 -0.72
CA ALA A 18 -8.87 15.66 0.00
C ALA A 18 -9.74 16.21 1.16
N LYS A 19 -11.04 16.35 0.92
CA LYS A 19 -12.02 16.78 1.93
C LYS A 19 -12.21 15.71 3.00
N HIS A 20 -12.29 14.44 2.62
CA HIS A 20 -12.37 13.31 3.56
C HIS A 20 -11.15 13.26 4.47
N ALA A 21 -9.94 13.38 3.91
CA ALA A 21 -8.70 13.44 4.65
C ALA A 21 -8.68 14.57 5.69
N ARG A 22 -9.11 15.78 5.29
CA ARG A 22 -9.13 16.96 6.15
C ARG A 22 -10.14 16.85 7.31
N LEU A 23 -11.24 16.14 7.11
CA LEU A 23 -12.32 16.02 8.08
C LEU A 23 -12.21 14.75 8.95
N SER A 24 -11.41 13.77 8.53
CA SER A 24 -11.20 12.54 9.27
C SER A 24 -10.62 12.80 10.66
N GLN A 25 -11.08 12.02 11.65
CA GLN A 25 -10.52 12.03 13.00
C GLN A 25 -9.40 11.01 13.17
N ASP A 26 -9.42 9.95 12.38
CA ASP A 26 -8.43 8.87 12.40
C ASP A 26 -7.58 8.92 11.13
N HIS A 27 -6.33 8.49 11.24
CA HIS A 27 -5.48 8.36 10.06
C HIS A 27 -5.81 7.08 9.28
N LEU A 28 -5.80 7.19 7.95
CA LEU A 28 -6.15 6.11 7.02
C LEU A 28 -5.48 4.75 7.34
N PHE A 29 -4.20 4.77 7.74
CA PHE A 29 -3.40 3.57 7.95
C PHE A 29 -2.99 3.34 9.41
N SER A 30 -3.76 3.84 10.38
CA SER A 30 -3.47 3.72 11.82
C SER A 30 -3.26 2.27 12.30
N ASP A 31 -3.92 1.30 11.66
CA ASP A 31 -3.88 -0.13 12.02
C ASP A 31 -2.77 -0.93 11.29
N PHE A 32 -1.97 -0.26 10.44
CA PHE A 32 -1.07 -0.92 9.50
C PHE A 32 0.40 -0.80 9.88
N CYS A 33 1.16 -1.82 9.49
CA CYS A 33 2.61 -1.77 9.41
C CYS A 33 3.10 -2.20 8.02
N PHE A 34 3.98 -1.41 7.41
CA PHE A 34 4.45 -1.61 6.05
C PHE A 34 5.96 -1.79 5.94
N ALA A 35 6.38 -2.56 4.95
CA ALA A 35 7.75 -2.55 4.43
C ALA A 35 7.71 -2.27 2.93
N CYS A 36 8.50 -1.31 2.45
CA CYS A 36 8.58 -0.96 1.03
C CYS A 36 9.76 -1.68 0.36
N VAL A 37 9.51 -2.43 -0.71
CA VAL A 37 10.52 -3.17 -1.48
C VAL A 37 10.60 -2.68 -2.92
N GLY A 38 11.59 -3.14 -3.68
CA GLY A 38 11.80 -2.71 -5.07
C GLY A 38 12.54 -1.38 -5.19
N ASN A 39 12.45 -0.76 -6.37
CA ASN A 39 13.02 0.55 -6.68
C ASN A 39 12.14 1.26 -7.71
N SER A 40 11.99 2.57 -7.54
CA SER A 40 11.24 3.45 -8.43
C SER A 40 11.98 4.78 -8.50
N ASP A 41 12.25 5.23 -9.72
CA ASP A 41 12.88 6.51 -10.03
C ASP A 41 11.87 7.65 -9.94
N GLU A 42 10.59 7.38 -10.24
CA GLU A 42 9.52 8.39 -10.14
C GLU A 42 9.12 8.68 -8.70
N MET A 43 8.97 7.64 -7.87
CA MET A 43 8.68 7.77 -6.45
C MET A 43 9.59 6.83 -5.64
N PRO A 44 10.72 7.36 -5.15
CA PRO A 44 11.63 6.62 -4.30
C PRO A 44 10.92 6.01 -3.10
N LYS A 45 11.37 4.83 -2.66
CA LYS A 45 10.84 4.13 -1.48
C LYS A 45 10.68 5.03 -0.27
N LYS A 46 11.65 5.93 -0.04
CA LYS A 46 11.60 6.87 1.07
C LYS A 46 10.38 7.79 1.00
N THR A 47 10.04 8.31 -0.18
CA THR A 47 8.87 9.18 -0.37
C THR A 47 7.58 8.42 -0.06
N LEU A 48 7.45 7.17 -0.52
CA LEU A 48 6.30 6.33 -0.20
C LEU A 48 6.22 6.02 1.31
N SER A 49 7.35 5.68 1.94
CA SER A 49 7.42 5.45 3.38
C SER A 49 7.03 6.68 4.20
N ASP A 50 7.47 7.86 3.77
CA ASP A 50 7.11 9.13 4.41
C ASP A 50 5.60 9.40 4.28
N LEU A 51 5.00 9.12 3.11
CA LEU A 51 3.54 9.21 2.89
C LEU A 51 2.77 8.27 3.82
N LEU A 52 3.14 6.99 3.88
CA LEU A 52 2.52 5.98 4.75
C LEU A 52 2.59 6.40 6.23
N THR A 53 3.72 6.97 6.65
CA THR A 53 3.92 7.47 8.02
C THR A 53 3.00 8.65 8.34
N VAL A 54 2.86 9.63 7.42
CA VAL A 54 1.92 10.75 7.59
C VAL A 54 0.46 10.27 7.63
N CYS A 55 0.16 9.19 6.92
CA CYS A 55 -1.13 8.49 6.98
C CYS A 55 -1.28 7.54 8.19
N GLY A 56 -0.41 7.64 9.19
CA GLY A 56 -0.55 6.97 10.49
C GLY A 56 0.01 5.56 10.58
N ALA A 57 0.65 5.05 9.52
CA ALA A 57 1.21 3.71 9.53
C ALA A 57 2.57 3.64 10.27
N VAL A 58 2.92 2.44 10.74
CA VAL A 58 4.30 2.12 11.14
C VAL A 58 5.06 1.60 9.93
N VAL A 59 6.20 2.19 9.59
CA VAL A 59 7.04 1.69 8.48
C VAL A 59 8.33 1.07 9.00
N VAL A 60 8.73 -0.05 8.42
CA VAL A 60 10.01 -0.74 8.69
C VAL A 60 10.85 -0.86 7.43
N ASP A 61 12.16 -0.95 7.60
CA ASP A 61 13.11 -1.00 6.48
C ASP A 61 13.16 -2.36 5.78
N ASP A 62 12.82 -3.44 6.50
CA ASP A 62 12.95 -4.81 6.02
C ASP A 62 11.63 -5.59 6.22
N PRO A 63 11.15 -6.36 5.21
CA PRO A 63 9.94 -7.16 5.30
C PRO A 63 9.89 -8.11 6.51
N ILE A 64 11.02 -8.72 6.89
CA ILE A 64 11.07 -9.67 8.00
C ILE A 64 10.79 -8.96 9.33
N ALA A 65 11.15 -7.68 9.45
CA ALA A 65 10.90 -6.89 10.65
C ALA A 65 9.40 -6.72 10.94
N LEU A 66 8.52 -6.83 9.92
CA LEU A 66 7.06 -6.78 10.09
C LEU A 66 6.56 -7.80 11.10
N ILE A 67 7.16 -9.00 11.14
CA ILE A 67 6.72 -10.10 12.02
C ILE A 67 6.75 -9.66 13.49
N SER A 68 7.77 -8.87 13.87
CA SER A 68 7.97 -8.39 15.24
C SER A 68 7.03 -7.24 15.66
N LYS A 69 6.31 -6.62 14.73
CA LYS A 69 5.48 -5.44 15.02
C LYS A 69 4.10 -5.83 15.52
N SER A 70 3.56 -5.04 16.44
CA SER A 70 2.18 -5.19 16.92
C SER A 70 1.28 -4.26 16.10
N ALA A 71 0.95 -4.68 14.88
CA ALA A 71 -0.01 -4.03 14.00
C ALA A 71 -1.05 -5.06 13.55
N LYS A 72 -2.29 -4.61 13.33
CA LYS A 72 -3.41 -5.46 12.91
C LYS A 72 -3.17 -5.99 11.50
N TYR A 73 -2.71 -5.12 10.60
CA TYR A 73 -2.37 -5.47 9.23
C TYR A 73 -0.88 -5.24 8.97
N LYS A 74 -0.26 -6.19 8.27
CA LYS A 74 1.18 -6.18 7.94
C LYS A 74 1.32 -6.47 6.46
N LEU A 75 1.79 -5.50 5.70
CA LEU A 75 1.85 -5.59 4.25
C LEU A 75 3.22 -5.18 3.73
N ILE A 76 3.62 -5.81 2.63
CA ILE A 76 4.78 -5.41 1.84
C ILE A 76 4.26 -4.62 0.65
N VAL A 77 4.81 -3.44 0.40
CA VAL A 77 4.45 -2.63 -0.76
C VAL A 77 5.59 -2.68 -1.78
N SER A 78 5.28 -3.13 -2.99
CA SER A 78 6.23 -3.20 -4.10
C SER A 78 6.30 -1.86 -4.82
N CYS A 79 7.46 -1.21 -4.78
CA CYS A 79 7.74 0.00 -5.53
C CYS A 79 8.37 -0.36 -6.88
N SER A 80 7.62 -0.15 -7.95
CA SER A 80 8.04 -0.29 -9.34
C SER A 80 7.48 0.90 -10.13
N ASP A 81 8.24 1.43 -11.09
CA ASP A 81 7.72 2.40 -12.08
C ASP A 81 6.97 1.71 -13.22
N SER A 82 7.14 0.40 -13.35
CA SER A 82 6.52 -0.37 -14.42
C SER A 82 5.25 -1.05 -13.92
N ASP A 83 4.18 -0.87 -14.70
CA ASP A 83 2.95 -1.67 -14.62
C ASP A 83 3.15 -3.12 -15.11
N ALA A 84 4.37 -3.48 -15.51
CA ALA A 84 4.69 -4.86 -15.87
C ALA A 84 4.56 -5.77 -14.63
N ALA A 85 4.14 -7.01 -14.88
CA ALA A 85 4.13 -8.03 -13.85
C ALA A 85 5.55 -8.18 -13.22
N PRO A 86 5.63 -8.47 -11.91
CA PRO A 86 6.92 -8.67 -11.27
C PRO A 86 7.71 -9.80 -11.96
N SER A 87 9.03 -9.69 -11.95
CA SER A 87 9.88 -10.73 -12.53
C SER A 87 9.66 -12.08 -11.83
N PRO A 88 9.97 -13.22 -12.47
CA PRO A 88 9.86 -14.53 -11.83
C PRO A 88 10.61 -14.63 -10.49
N VAL A 89 11.73 -13.90 -10.35
CA VAL A 89 12.53 -13.86 -9.12
C VAL A 89 11.81 -13.09 -8.01
N GLU A 90 11.19 -11.96 -8.33
CA GLU A 90 10.39 -11.19 -7.37
C GLU A 90 9.14 -11.95 -6.95
N LEU A 91 8.44 -12.59 -7.89
CA LEU A 91 7.29 -13.43 -7.59
C LEU A 91 7.63 -14.59 -6.66
N ASP A 92 8.77 -15.27 -6.88
CA ASP A 92 9.22 -16.34 -5.99
C ASP A 92 9.52 -15.80 -4.58
N MET A 93 10.18 -14.65 -4.48
CA MET A 93 10.43 -13.98 -3.20
C MET A 93 9.12 -13.61 -2.48
N PHE A 94 8.18 -12.96 -3.17
CA PHE A 94 6.88 -12.57 -2.59
C PHE A 94 6.10 -13.80 -2.11
N ASN A 95 6.03 -14.84 -2.93
CA ASN A 95 5.37 -16.09 -2.58
C ASN A 95 6.06 -16.81 -1.41
N GLY A 96 7.39 -16.77 -1.32
CA GLY A 96 8.15 -17.28 -0.19
C GLY A 96 7.79 -16.56 1.12
N LEU A 97 7.80 -15.22 1.10
CA LEU A 97 7.44 -14.40 2.27
C LEU A 97 6.00 -14.68 2.73
N TYR A 98 5.06 -14.81 1.79
CA TYR A 98 3.69 -15.17 2.14
C TYR A 98 3.57 -16.59 2.70
N ARG A 99 4.19 -17.60 2.06
CA ARG A 99 4.12 -19.00 2.51
C ARG A 99 4.67 -19.18 3.93
N HIS A 100 5.81 -18.55 4.23
CA HIS A 100 6.53 -18.77 5.48
C HIS A 100 6.14 -17.80 6.59
N MET A 101 5.71 -16.58 6.26
CA MET A 101 5.50 -15.50 7.23
C MET A 101 4.12 -14.84 7.14
N LYS A 102 3.29 -15.25 6.17
CA LYS A 102 1.97 -14.67 5.88
C LYS A 102 2.04 -13.16 5.60
N LEU A 103 3.18 -12.70 5.07
CA LEU A 103 3.36 -11.32 4.61
C LEU A 103 2.92 -11.22 3.15
N MET A 104 1.87 -10.46 2.91
CA MET A 104 1.32 -10.22 1.59
C MET A 104 2.05 -9.06 0.92
N THR A 105 2.34 -9.20 -0.37
CA THR A 105 2.91 -8.15 -1.20
C THR A 105 1.85 -7.57 -2.11
N VAL A 106 1.73 -6.24 -2.12
CA VAL A 106 0.78 -5.49 -2.92
C VAL A 106 1.49 -4.46 -3.79
N MET A 107 0.85 -4.07 -4.88
CA MET A 107 1.26 -2.95 -5.73
C MET A 107 1.24 -1.64 -4.93
N ARG A 108 2.13 -0.70 -5.26
CA ARG A 108 2.13 0.66 -4.66
C ARG A 108 0.82 1.38 -4.93
N GLU A 109 0.19 1.07 -6.05
CA GLU A 109 -1.04 1.68 -6.54
C GLU A 109 -2.19 1.51 -5.54
N TRP A 110 -2.24 0.41 -4.78
CA TRP A 110 -3.21 0.26 -3.68
C TRP A 110 -3.08 1.37 -2.64
N VAL A 111 -1.84 1.76 -2.29
CA VAL A 111 -1.58 2.85 -1.35
C VAL A 111 -2.03 4.17 -1.97
N LEU A 112 -1.67 4.42 -3.23
CA LEU A 112 -1.96 5.69 -3.89
C LEU A 112 -3.47 5.89 -4.10
N ASP A 113 -4.17 4.87 -4.55
CA ASP A 113 -5.62 4.92 -4.78
C ASP A 113 -6.39 5.06 -3.45
N SER A 114 -5.95 4.33 -2.42
CA SER A 114 -6.53 4.45 -1.07
C SER A 114 -6.30 5.85 -0.48
N VAL A 115 -5.12 6.43 -0.68
CA VAL A 115 -4.82 7.81 -0.22
C VAL A 115 -5.59 8.85 -1.04
N GLY A 116 -5.69 8.68 -2.36
CA GLY A 116 -6.37 9.61 -3.27
C GLY A 116 -7.86 9.73 -2.99
N SER A 117 -8.51 8.62 -2.63
CA SER A 117 -9.90 8.58 -2.16
C SER A 117 -10.07 8.81 -0.65
N TYR A 118 -8.97 8.72 0.10
CA TYR A 118 -8.92 8.64 1.56
C TYR A 118 -9.85 7.56 2.13
N ASP A 119 -9.83 6.38 1.52
CA ASP A 119 -10.61 5.20 1.92
C ASP A 119 -9.75 3.93 1.76
N LEU A 120 -10.03 2.90 2.56
CA LEU A 120 -9.32 1.62 2.45
C LEU A 120 -9.94 0.78 1.34
N LEU A 121 -9.28 0.73 0.18
CA LEU A 121 -9.75 -0.05 -0.95
C LEU A 121 -9.54 -1.56 -0.73
N PRO A 122 -10.39 -2.42 -1.33
CA PRO A 122 -10.20 -3.86 -1.32
C PRO A 122 -8.83 -4.25 -1.88
N LEU A 123 -8.14 -5.17 -1.22
CA LEU A 123 -6.76 -5.50 -1.59
C LEU A 123 -6.65 -6.40 -2.82
N ALA A 124 -7.71 -7.18 -3.11
CA ALA A 124 -7.66 -8.33 -4.02
C ALA A 124 -7.08 -8.01 -5.41
N GLU A 125 -7.39 -6.84 -5.96
CA GLU A 125 -6.94 -6.42 -7.29
C GLU A 125 -5.47 -5.98 -7.34
N TYR A 126 -4.86 -5.74 -6.18
CA TYR A 126 -3.52 -5.20 -6.05
C TYR A 126 -2.50 -6.23 -5.52
N VAL A 127 -2.93 -7.45 -5.18
CA VAL A 127 -2.06 -8.50 -4.65
C VAL A 127 -1.13 -9.03 -5.73
N LEU A 128 0.17 -9.06 -5.43
CA LEU A 128 1.21 -9.59 -6.34
C LEU A 128 1.55 -11.06 -6.08
N ASN A 129 1.11 -11.62 -4.95
CA ASN A 129 1.27 -13.04 -4.67
C ASN A 129 0.42 -13.88 -5.64
N THR A 130 0.96 -15.02 -6.08
CA THR A 130 0.32 -15.91 -7.07
C THR A 130 0.14 -17.34 -6.56
N CYS A 131 0.37 -17.58 -5.27
CA CYS A 131 0.14 -18.90 -4.68
C CYS A 131 -1.36 -19.23 -4.54
N GLU A 132 -1.69 -20.53 -4.61
CA GLU A 132 -3.07 -21.02 -4.78
C GLU A 132 -4.03 -20.69 -3.62
N GLU A 133 -3.51 -20.36 -2.43
CA GLU A 133 -4.31 -20.08 -1.22
C GLU A 133 -3.86 -18.78 -0.54
N ILE A 134 -4.27 -17.64 -1.12
CA ILE A 134 -4.05 -16.32 -0.52
C ILE A 134 -5.31 -15.90 0.23
N ASN A 135 -5.18 -15.64 1.53
CA ASN A 135 -6.22 -15.04 2.34
C ASN A 135 -6.02 -13.53 2.31
N VAL A 136 -6.80 -12.85 1.47
CA VAL A 136 -6.78 -11.40 1.34
C VAL A 136 -7.69 -10.80 2.41
N PRO A 137 -7.14 -9.96 3.31
CA PRO A 137 -7.98 -9.24 4.26
C PRO A 137 -8.72 -8.13 3.50
N PHE A 138 -10.03 -8.02 3.76
CA PHE A 138 -10.96 -6.97 3.28
C PHE A 138 -11.07 -6.74 1.76
#